data_AF-A0A936VNT7-F1
#
_entry.id   AF-A0A936VNT7-F1
#
_cell.length_a   1.000
_cell.length_b   1.000
_cell.length_c   1.000
_cell.angle_alpha   90.00
_cell.angle_beta   90.00
_cell.angle_gamma   90.00
#
_symmetry.space_group_name_H-M   'P 1'
#
loop_
_entity.id
_entity.type
_entity.pdbx_description
1 polymer ?
#
loop_
_entity_poly.entity_id
_entity_poly.type
_entity_poly.pdbx_seq_one_letter_code
_entity_poly.pdbx_strand_id
1 'polypeptide(L)'
;MKIVYTNDVVYKYAIGDSSASGGAERYGWYLMRALAHAGWSVTIGVYTLPKGATQVVDGVRFLGLSRRAHFLLDWYTLLRSERPDWCFYQCADHLWGPMVEIARWLGIRTAWSTMHDLDVQPRKAMMRRPKWWFLHAWGLRRSDIIFLQHHGQRDFLPVVWHKKTFLLPGIVLLPSDAITSQRERKETVAWVAVIRPPKRPDLLVEIARRLPTIQFVVCGAPTSGFWWVGKEEELARIMGQLRTLPNVDYRGHVDPAQVLKVIGESSLLLSTSDGEGFPSVFLEAWAAGTPVVSLQIDPDQKISKGGLGAVTGTVESSVDALTVLMSSVERRQHMGIMARKHVEDVHNPTSAVLAFEAAVSTAPQHGMSDAHPSKLFPHTE
;
A
#
# COMPACT_ATOMS: atom_id res chain seq x y z
N MET A 1 -7.79 22.35 -10.28
CA MET A 1 -6.51 22.47 -9.53
C MET A 1 -5.43 21.66 -10.23
N LYS A 2 -4.16 21.98 -10.01
CA LYS A 2 -3.00 21.30 -10.59
C LYS A 2 -2.17 20.62 -9.51
N ILE A 3 -1.78 19.38 -9.77
CA ILE A 3 -1.02 18.56 -8.83
C ILE A 3 0.19 17.93 -9.53
N VAL A 4 1.31 17.90 -8.83
CA VAL A 4 2.55 17.27 -9.28
C VAL A 4 2.94 16.15 -8.33
N TYR A 5 3.36 15.01 -8.89
CA TYR A 5 3.97 13.87 -8.20
C TYR A 5 5.26 13.46 -8.93
N THR A 6 6.14 12.68 -8.29
CA THR A 6 7.33 12.11 -8.93
C THR A 6 7.47 10.66 -8.52
N ASN A 7 7.30 9.73 -9.46
CA ASN A 7 7.48 8.30 -9.19
C ASN A 7 7.61 7.50 -10.49
N ASP A 8 8.77 6.87 -10.72
CA ASP A 8 9.05 6.07 -11.92
C ASP A 8 8.16 4.81 -12.02
N VAL A 9 7.82 4.19 -10.88
CA VAL A 9 7.05 2.94 -10.84
C VAL A 9 5.57 3.20 -11.14
N VAL A 10 5.05 4.36 -10.78
CA VAL A 10 3.69 4.78 -11.16
C VAL A 10 3.54 4.84 -12.69
N TYR A 11 4.57 5.32 -13.39
CA TYR A 11 4.57 5.31 -14.86
C TYR A 11 4.62 3.90 -15.44
N LYS A 12 5.38 2.98 -14.82
CA LYS A 12 5.37 1.57 -15.20
C LYS A 12 3.97 0.95 -15.08
N TYR A 13 3.25 1.25 -14.01
CA TYR A 13 1.85 0.84 -13.86
C TYR A 13 0.94 1.43 -14.94
N ALA A 14 1.14 2.69 -15.31
CA ALA A 14 0.35 3.35 -16.34
C ALA A 14 0.50 2.69 -17.72
N ILE A 15 1.71 2.23 -18.08
CA ILE A 15 1.98 1.60 -19.38
C ILE A 15 1.83 0.07 -19.37
N GLY A 16 1.44 -0.53 -18.24
CA GLY A 16 1.29 -1.99 -18.12
C GLY A 16 2.61 -2.76 -18.16
N ASP A 17 3.71 -2.18 -17.70
CA ASP A 17 5.01 -2.86 -17.60
C ASP A 17 4.95 -3.97 -16.54
N SER A 18 5.24 -5.21 -16.95
CA SER A 18 5.17 -6.40 -16.09
C SER A 18 6.19 -6.38 -14.93
N SER A 19 7.22 -5.53 -15.01
CA SER A 19 8.17 -5.29 -13.91
C SER A 19 7.64 -4.35 -12.83
N ALA A 20 6.48 -3.70 -13.04
CA ALA A 20 5.85 -2.84 -12.06
C ALA A 20 5.50 -3.65 -10.81
N SER A 21 6.03 -3.24 -9.66
CA SER A 21 5.80 -3.91 -8.38
C SER A 21 5.73 -2.89 -7.25
N GLY A 22 4.79 -3.10 -6.33
CA GLY A 22 4.57 -2.23 -5.17
C GLY A 22 3.11 -1.82 -5.02
N GLY A 23 2.54 -2.09 -3.84
CA GLY A 23 1.15 -1.72 -3.53
C GLY A 23 0.94 -0.20 -3.46
N ALA A 24 1.93 0.51 -2.93
CA ALA A 24 1.91 1.98 -2.81
C ALA A 24 1.90 2.66 -4.19
N GLU A 25 2.75 2.22 -5.11
CA GLU A 25 2.87 2.83 -6.43
C GLU A 25 1.69 2.47 -7.33
N ARG A 26 1.14 1.26 -7.19
CA ARG A 26 -0.15 0.92 -7.83
C ARG A 26 -1.28 1.82 -7.33
N TYR A 27 -1.34 2.03 -6.01
CA TYR A 27 -2.29 2.96 -5.42
C TYR A 27 -2.08 4.39 -5.93
N GLY A 28 -0.83 4.86 -5.98
CA GLY A 28 -0.47 6.16 -6.55
C GLY A 28 -0.96 6.32 -7.99
N TRP A 29 -0.83 5.29 -8.83
CA TRP A 29 -1.40 5.29 -10.17
C TRP A 29 -2.92 5.46 -10.15
N TYR A 30 -3.64 4.65 -9.37
CA TYR A 30 -5.10 4.73 -9.29
C TYR A 30 -5.60 6.08 -8.78
N LEU A 31 -4.94 6.65 -7.75
CA LEU A 31 -5.31 7.95 -7.20
C LEU A 31 -5.08 9.07 -8.22
N MET A 32 -3.91 9.10 -8.85
CA MET A 32 -3.57 10.14 -9.83
C MET A 32 -4.50 10.08 -11.05
N ARG A 33 -4.83 8.88 -11.53
CA ARG A 33 -5.83 8.69 -12.60
C ARG A 33 -7.23 9.14 -12.17
N ALA A 34 -7.65 8.81 -10.95
CA ALA A 34 -8.95 9.21 -10.42
C ALA A 34 -9.08 10.74 -10.32
N LEU A 35 -8.04 11.42 -9.84
CA LEU A 35 -7.99 12.88 -9.79
C LEU A 35 -8.04 13.50 -11.19
N ALA A 36 -7.32 12.94 -12.17
CA ALA A 36 -7.38 13.40 -13.55
C ALA A 36 -8.80 13.30 -14.13
N HIS A 37 -9.50 12.18 -13.91
CA HIS A 37 -10.91 12.01 -14.32
C HIS A 37 -11.87 12.97 -13.59
N ALA A 38 -11.53 13.39 -12.36
CA ALA A 38 -12.27 14.40 -11.62
C ALA A 38 -11.97 15.85 -12.06
N GLY A 39 -11.14 16.05 -13.09
CA GLY A 39 -10.83 17.37 -13.66
C GLY A 39 -9.57 18.02 -13.09
N TRP A 40 -8.76 17.31 -12.31
CA TRP A 40 -7.45 17.81 -11.90
C TRP A 40 -6.46 17.77 -13.06
N SER A 41 -5.61 18.79 -13.15
CA SER A 41 -4.43 18.73 -14.03
C SER A 41 -3.32 17.97 -13.30
N VAL A 42 -3.12 16.71 -13.66
CA VAL A 42 -2.16 15.81 -12.99
C VAL A 42 -0.90 15.67 -13.82
N THR A 43 0.26 15.95 -13.19
CA THR A 43 1.58 15.76 -13.81
C THR A 43 2.48 14.88 -12.95
N ILE A 44 3.08 13.85 -13.55
CA ILE A 44 4.02 12.96 -12.87
C ILE A 44 5.40 13.09 -13.52
N GLY A 45 6.38 13.59 -12.75
CA GLY A 45 7.77 13.63 -13.17
C GLY A 45 8.42 12.25 -13.09
N VAL A 46 9.11 11.82 -14.15
CA VAL A 46 9.76 10.51 -14.24
C VAL A 46 11.14 10.61 -14.88
N TYR A 47 12.04 9.72 -14.48
CA TYR A 47 13.40 9.60 -15.02
C TYR A 47 13.53 8.53 -16.10
N THR A 48 12.47 7.75 -16.33
CA THR A 48 12.39 6.72 -17.38
C THR A 48 12.19 7.33 -18.78
N LEU A 49 11.65 8.54 -18.86
CA LEU A 49 11.50 9.28 -20.10
C LEU A 49 12.68 10.24 -20.34
N PRO A 50 13.06 10.51 -21.60
CA PRO A 50 14.04 11.55 -21.91
C PRO A 50 13.62 12.91 -21.37
N LYS A 51 14.57 13.74 -20.96
CA LYS A 51 14.30 15.08 -20.41
C LYS A 51 13.42 15.90 -21.36
N GLY A 52 12.30 16.41 -20.85
CA GLY A 52 11.35 17.22 -21.62
C GLY A 52 10.37 16.42 -22.49
N ALA A 53 10.57 15.10 -22.65
CA ALA A 53 9.58 14.25 -23.30
C ALA A 53 8.32 14.18 -22.45
N THR A 54 7.16 14.15 -23.11
CA THR A 54 5.87 14.03 -22.45
C THR A 54 5.09 12.85 -23.01
N GLN A 55 4.29 12.23 -22.15
CA GLN A 55 3.36 11.19 -22.52
C GLN A 55 2.09 11.32 -21.68
N VAL A 56 0.92 11.13 -22.27
CA VAL A 56 -0.34 11.17 -21.53
C VAL A 56 -0.95 9.77 -21.55
N VAL A 57 -1.33 9.28 -20.37
CA VAL A 57 -2.02 8.00 -20.20
C VAL A 57 -3.20 8.21 -19.26
N ASP A 58 -4.41 7.84 -19.67
CA ASP A 58 -5.65 8.03 -18.91
C ASP A 58 -5.81 9.43 -18.28
N GLY A 59 -5.51 10.49 -19.07
CA GLY A 59 -5.59 11.88 -18.61
C GLY A 59 -4.46 12.36 -17.70
N VAL A 60 -3.54 11.47 -17.29
CA VAL A 60 -2.36 11.81 -16.48
C VAL A 60 -1.18 12.11 -17.39
N ARG A 61 -0.55 13.28 -17.24
CA ARG A 61 0.65 13.64 -18.02
C ARG A 61 1.92 13.23 -17.29
N PHE A 62 2.74 12.43 -17.95
CA PHE A 62 4.10 12.09 -17.53
C PHE A 62 5.11 13.01 -18.20
N LEU A 63 6.09 13.50 -17.44
CA LEU A 63 7.14 14.41 -17.91
C LEU A 63 8.52 13.85 -17.57
N GLY A 64 9.38 13.72 -18.58
CA GLY A 64 10.76 13.28 -18.40
C GLY A 64 11.65 14.31 -17.71
N LEU A 65 12.33 13.90 -16.65
CA LEU A 65 13.27 14.68 -15.86
C LEU A 65 14.74 14.41 -16.28
N SER A 66 15.67 15.29 -15.91
CA SER A 66 17.10 15.06 -16.17
C SER A 66 17.58 13.81 -15.40
N ARG A 67 18.56 13.06 -15.95
CA ARG A 67 19.15 11.92 -15.22
C ARG A 67 19.74 12.38 -13.87
N ARG A 68 19.68 11.46 -12.88
CA ARG A 68 19.87 11.57 -11.42
C ARG A 68 21.08 12.35 -10.83
N ALA A 69 21.87 13.08 -11.61
CA ALA A 69 23.00 13.85 -11.08
C ALA A 69 22.57 14.97 -10.11
N HIS A 70 21.39 15.59 -10.32
CA HIS A 70 20.92 16.72 -9.52
C HIS A 70 19.40 16.67 -9.22
N PHE A 71 18.93 15.63 -8.55
CA PHE A 71 17.49 15.41 -8.30
C PHE A 71 16.76 16.58 -7.64
N LEU A 72 17.40 17.33 -6.72
CA LEU A 72 16.79 18.54 -6.13
C LEU A 72 16.58 19.66 -7.15
N LEU A 73 17.51 19.84 -8.08
CA LEU A 73 17.39 20.83 -9.16
C LEU A 73 16.30 20.41 -10.14
N ASP A 74 16.16 19.11 -10.42
CA ASP A 74 15.08 18.58 -11.26
C ASP A 74 13.72 18.86 -10.63
N TRP A 75 13.57 18.61 -9.33
CA TRP A 75 12.33 18.87 -8.60
C TRP A 75 12.01 20.36 -8.52
N TYR A 76 13.02 21.21 -8.25
CA TYR A 76 12.85 22.66 -8.33
C TYR A 76 12.38 23.10 -9.73
N THR A 77 13.03 22.59 -10.77
CA THR A 77 12.70 22.95 -12.16
C THR A 77 11.29 22.50 -12.50
N LEU A 78 10.92 21.26 -12.16
CA LEU A 78 9.59 20.70 -12.33
C LEU A 78 8.53 21.57 -11.63
N LEU A 79 8.69 21.84 -10.34
CA LEU A 79 7.73 22.62 -9.56
C LEU A 79 7.62 24.06 -10.08
N ARG A 80 8.75 24.68 -10.44
CA ARG A 80 8.79 26.05 -10.97
C ARG A 80 8.16 26.16 -12.36
N SER A 81 8.40 25.19 -13.25
CA SER A 81 7.85 25.19 -14.61
C SER A 81 6.37 24.85 -14.60
N GLU A 82 5.97 23.88 -13.79
CA GLU A 82 4.60 23.39 -13.74
C GLU A 82 3.69 24.31 -12.92
N ARG A 83 4.22 25.02 -11.92
CA ARG A 83 3.42 25.87 -11.01
C ARG A 83 2.17 25.16 -10.48
N PRO A 84 2.29 23.95 -9.90
CA PRO A 84 1.14 23.24 -9.36
C PRO A 84 0.58 23.95 -8.12
N ASP A 85 -0.70 23.75 -7.84
CA ASP A 85 -1.30 24.12 -6.55
C ASP A 85 -0.77 23.19 -5.44
N TRP A 86 -0.53 21.92 -5.78
CA TRP A 86 -0.14 20.86 -4.85
C TRP A 86 1.06 20.03 -5.33
N CYS A 87 2.02 19.82 -4.44
CA CYS A 87 3.06 18.80 -4.56
C CYS A 87 2.69 17.60 -3.69
N PHE A 88 2.57 16.43 -4.31
CA PHE A 88 2.17 15.19 -3.67
C PHE A 88 3.34 14.20 -3.57
N TYR A 89 3.35 13.42 -2.49
CA TYR A 89 4.33 12.35 -2.28
C TYR A 89 3.74 11.21 -1.45
N GLN A 90 4.31 10.01 -1.56
CA GLN A 90 3.85 8.83 -0.82
C GLN A 90 5.06 8.08 -0.21
N CYS A 91 4.79 7.29 0.82
CA CYS A 91 5.77 6.49 1.56
C CYS A 91 6.81 7.34 2.31
N ALA A 92 7.52 6.72 3.25
CA ALA A 92 8.64 7.38 3.89
C ALA A 92 9.84 7.52 2.94
N ASP A 93 10.34 8.74 2.81
CA ASP A 93 11.58 9.03 2.11
C ASP A 93 12.31 10.22 2.76
N HIS A 94 13.59 10.05 3.08
CA HIS A 94 14.49 11.13 3.49
C HIS A 94 14.51 12.33 2.52
N LEU A 95 14.12 12.13 1.25
CA LEU A 95 14.03 13.21 0.27
C LEU A 95 12.76 14.06 0.38
N TRP A 96 11.74 13.62 1.14
CA TRP A 96 10.51 14.38 1.30
C TRP A 96 10.74 15.75 1.97
N GLY A 97 11.57 15.82 3.00
CA GLY A 97 11.93 17.09 3.67
C GLY A 97 12.45 18.16 2.71
N PRO A 98 13.51 17.89 1.93
CA PRO A 98 13.99 18.78 0.89
C PRO A 98 12.92 19.17 -0.16
N MET A 99 12.10 18.21 -0.61
CA MET A 99 11.01 18.51 -1.57
C MET A 99 10.00 19.50 -0.99
N VAL A 100 9.63 19.34 0.28
CA VAL A 100 8.72 20.26 0.98
C VAL A 100 9.29 21.66 1.04
N GLU A 101 10.57 21.82 1.37
CA GLU A 101 11.18 23.17 1.42
C GLU A 101 11.23 23.84 0.05
N ILE A 102 11.54 23.07 -1.00
CA ILE A 102 11.49 23.58 -2.39
C ILE A 102 10.07 24.04 -2.73
N ALA A 103 9.06 23.20 -2.47
CA ALA A 103 7.65 23.53 -2.75
C ALA A 103 7.23 24.79 -1.99
N ARG A 104 7.55 24.88 -0.71
CA ARG A 104 7.22 26.04 0.14
C ARG A 104 7.89 27.33 -0.33
N TRP A 105 9.16 27.27 -0.73
CA TRP A 105 9.87 28.43 -1.28
C TRP A 105 9.23 28.94 -2.58
N LEU A 106 8.62 28.04 -3.35
CA LEU A 106 7.86 28.36 -4.56
C LEU A 106 6.37 28.70 -4.30
N GLY A 107 5.92 28.72 -3.03
CA GLY A 107 4.53 29.00 -2.66
C GLY A 107 3.55 27.85 -2.96
N ILE A 108 4.04 26.62 -3.13
CA ILE A 108 3.27 25.43 -3.49
C ILE A 108 2.88 24.66 -2.22
N ARG A 109 1.62 24.21 -2.13
CA ARG A 109 1.14 23.40 -0.99
C ARG A 109 1.59 21.95 -1.11
N THR A 110 1.65 21.25 0.01
CA THR A 110 2.25 19.91 0.11
C THR A 110 1.30 18.91 0.74
N ALA A 111 1.14 17.76 0.09
CA ALA A 111 0.36 16.64 0.58
C ALA A 111 1.21 15.37 0.58
N TRP A 112 1.31 14.70 1.71
CA TRP A 112 2.05 13.45 1.85
C TRP A 112 1.12 12.32 2.28
N SER A 113 1.27 11.12 1.73
CA SER A 113 0.44 9.97 2.09
C SER A 113 1.26 8.80 2.62
N THR A 114 0.87 8.29 3.78
CA THR A 114 1.43 7.07 4.35
C THR A 114 0.98 5.84 3.58
N MET A 115 1.86 4.84 3.44
CA MET A 115 1.55 3.55 2.81
C MET A 115 1.90 2.36 3.72
N HIS A 116 2.47 2.64 4.90
CA HIS A 116 2.85 1.67 5.91
C HIS A 116 2.86 2.34 7.29
N ASP A 117 2.56 1.60 8.37
CA ASP A 117 2.53 2.16 9.75
C ASP A 117 3.86 2.72 10.24
N LEU A 118 4.95 2.22 9.66
CA LEU A 118 6.30 2.70 9.94
C LEU A 118 6.57 4.06 9.29
N ASP A 119 5.83 4.47 8.26
CA ASP A 119 6.10 5.73 7.57
C ASP A 119 5.83 6.95 8.47
N VAL A 120 4.87 6.83 9.39
CA VAL A 120 4.55 7.85 10.41
C VAL A 120 5.45 7.74 11.66
N GLN A 121 6.40 6.81 11.67
CA GLN A 121 7.40 6.60 12.73
C GLN A 121 8.81 6.85 12.18
N PRO A 122 9.27 8.10 12.01
CA PRO A 122 10.45 8.41 11.17
C PRO A 122 11.71 7.62 11.47
N ARG A 123 11.98 7.29 12.75
CA ARG A 123 13.16 6.52 13.17
C ARG A 123 13.10 5.04 12.80
N LYS A 124 11.90 4.49 12.62
CA LYS A 124 11.65 3.09 12.22
C LYS A 124 11.24 2.97 10.75
N ALA A 125 10.95 4.09 10.10
CA ALA A 125 10.51 4.15 8.71
C ALA A 125 11.51 3.49 7.76
N MET A 126 10.99 2.69 6.82
CA MET A 126 11.78 1.91 5.87
C MET A 126 12.25 2.78 4.71
N MET A 127 13.33 3.54 4.92
CA MET A 127 13.89 4.44 3.92
C MET A 127 15.21 3.90 3.36
N ARG A 128 15.58 4.33 2.15
CA ARG A 128 16.90 4.02 1.55
C ARG A 128 18.08 4.46 2.43
N ARG A 129 17.90 5.55 3.20
CA ARG A 129 18.92 6.10 4.11
C ARG A 129 18.32 6.31 5.51
N PRO A 130 18.20 5.25 6.35
CA PRO A 130 17.53 5.35 7.65
C PRO A 130 18.16 6.39 8.60
N LYS A 131 19.48 6.60 8.53
CA LYS A 131 20.20 7.63 9.32
C LYS A 131 19.72 9.05 9.04
N TRP A 132 19.07 9.28 7.90
CA TRP A 132 18.55 10.58 7.45
C TRP A 132 17.07 10.78 7.82
N TRP A 133 16.56 10.01 8.79
CA TRP A 133 15.17 10.08 9.26
C TRP A 133 14.72 11.48 9.65
N PHE A 134 15.63 12.33 10.10
CA PHE A 134 15.32 13.71 10.50
C PHE A 134 14.81 14.54 9.32
N LEU A 135 15.22 14.25 8.08
CA LEU A 135 14.69 14.92 6.88
C LEU A 135 13.26 14.48 6.58
N HIS A 136 12.95 13.19 6.72
CA HIS A 136 11.57 12.70 6.59
C HIS A 136 10.67 13.30 7.67
N ALA A 137 11.13 13.28 8.93
CA ALA A 137 10.45 13.92 10.05
C ALA A 137 10.21 15.42 9.81
N TRP A 138 11.19 16.12 9.23
CA TRP A 138 11.05 17.52 8.83
C TRP A 138 9.99 17.69 7.74
N GLY A 139 9.99 16.84 6.71
CA GLY A 139 8.96 16.83 5.66
C GLY A 139 7.57 16.63 6.22
N LEU A 140 7.36 15.60 7.06
CA LEU A 140 6.08 15.37 7.75
C LEU A 140 5.66 16.59 8.58
N ARG A 141 6.58 17.17 9.36
CA ARG A 141 6.30 18.38 10.16
C ARG A 141 5.82 19.53 9.29
N ARG A 142 6.44 19.71 8.12
CA ARG A 142 6.25 20.87 7.25
C ARG A 142 5.15 20.70 6.20
N SER A 143 4.66 19.47 6.00
CA SER A 143 3.54 19.14 5.11
C SER A 143 2.25 19.85 5.52
N ASP A 144 1.48 20.33 4.55
CA ASP A 144 0.16 20.92 4.77
C ASP A 144 -0.91 19.85 5.03
N ILE A 145 -0.79 18.69 4.37
CA ILE A 145 -1.66 17.52 4.53
C ILE A 145 -0.82 16.27 4.77
N ILE A 146 -1.27 15.44 5.71
CA ILE A 146 -0.80 14.08 5.95
C ILE A 146 -1.98 13.14 5.76
N PHE A 147 -1.98 12.36 4.70
CA PHE A 147 -2.97 11.32 4.48
C PHE A 147 -2.59 10.05 5.23
N LEU A 148 -3.60 9.45 5.87
CA LEU A 148 -3.56 8.22 6.63
C LEU A 148 -4.43 7.15 5.95
N GLN A 149 -4.04 5.89 6.04
CA GLN A 149 -4.84 4.78 5.51
C GLN A 149 -5.85 4.25 6.55
N HIS A 150 -5.56 4.40 7.83
CA HIS A 150 -6.44 4.05 8.95
C HIS A 150 -6.13 4.93 10.17
N HIS A 151 -7.02 4.93 11.16
CA HIS A 151 -6.94 5.85 12.30
C HIS A 151 -5.74 5.58 13.21
N GLY A 152 -5.35 4.31 13.41
CA GLY A 152 -4.22 3.96 14.25
C GLY A 152 -2.88 4.60 13.86
N GLN A 153 -2.70 4.99 12.58
CA GLN A 153 -1.50 5.70 12.14
C GLN A 153 -1.39 7.11 12.74
N ARG A 154 -2.52 7.72 13.11
CA ARG A 154 -2.55 9.05 13.73
C ARG A 154 -1.89 9.03 15.12
N ASP A 155 -2.00 7.91 15.83
CA ASP A 155 -1.53 7.79 17.22
C ASP A 155 0.01 7.82 17.31
N PHE A 156 0.71 7.52 16.21
CA PHE A 156 2.16 7.66 16.12
C PHE A 156 2.64 9.09 15.82
N LEU A 157 1.72 9.99 15.44
CA LEU A 157 2.05 11.38 15.11
C LEU A 157 1.84 12.29 16.33
N PRO A 158 2.66 13.35 16.48
CA PRO A 158 2.43 14.37 17.50
C PRO A 158 1.02 14.95 17.43
N VAL A 159 0.36 15.12 18.59
CA VAL A 159 -1.02 15.64 18.70
C VAL A 159 -1.21 16.96 17.94
N VAL A 160 -0.22 17.84 17.97
CA VAL A 160 -0.23 19.13 17.25
C VAL A 160 -0.34 18.98 15.73
N TRP A 161 -0.04 17.81 15.18
CA TRP A 161 -0.16 17.51 13.75
C TRP A 161 -1.49 16.83 13.40
N HIS A 162 -2.29 16.38 14.37
CA HIS A 162 -3.55 15.66 14.08
C HIS A 162 -4.52 16.51 13.25
N LYS A 163 -4.52 17.84 13.43
CA LYS A 163 -5.35 18.78 12.66
C LYS A 163 -5.07 18.83 11.15
N LYS A 164 -3.94 18.26 10.71
CA LYS A 164 -3.59 18.16 9.29
C LYS A 164 -3.56 16.71 8.79
N THR A 165 -4.12 15.79 9.58
CA THR A 165 -4.22 14.38 9.19
C THR A 165 -5.60 14.05 8.68
N PHE A 166 -5.67 13.40 7.52
CA PHE A 166 -6.93 13.06 6.86
C PHE A 166 -6.89 11.60 6.43
N LEU A 167 -8.01 10.89 6.54
CA LEU A 167 -8.08 9.56 5.96
C LEU A 167 -8.16 9.65 4.45
N LEU A 168 -7.39 8.81 3.77
CA LEU A 168 -7.45 8.63 2.34
C LEU A 168 -7.59 7.13 2.05
N PRO A 169 -8.77 6.67 1.61
CA PRO A 169 -8.99 5.24 1.42
C PRO A 169 -8.09 4.70 0.29
N GLY A 170 -7.68 3.44 0.45
CA GLY A 170 -7.07 2.67 -0.62
C GLY A 170 -8.04 2.51 -1.80
N ILE A 171 -7.51 2.33 -3.01
CA ILE A 171 -8.30 2.12 -4.23
C ILE A 171 -7.99 0.73 -4.76
N VAL A 172 -9.04 0.00 -5.14
CA VAL A 172 -8.96 -1.25 -5.90
C VAL A 172 -9.95 -1.22 -7.05
N LEU A 173 -9.60 -1.87 -8.16
CA LEU A 173 -10.53 -2.03 -9.28
C LEU A 173 -11.35 -3.29 -9.06
N LEU A 174 -12.67 -3.16 -9.23
CA LEU A 174 -13.55 -4.32 -9.20
C LEU A 174 -13.27 -5.20 -10.42
N PRO A 175 -13.26 -6.53 -10.27
CA PRO A 175 -13.20 -7.44 -11.42
C PRO A 175 -14.33 -7.14 -12.40
N SER A 176 -14.02 -7.12 -13.70
CA SER A 176 -15.01 -6.95 -14.77
C SER A 176 -15.92 -8.16 -14.91
N ASP A 177 -15.41 -9.34 -14.57
CA ASP A 177 -16.13 -10.60 -14.67
C ASP A 177 -17.08 -10.79 -13.49
N ALA A 178 -18.14 -11.57 -13.72
CA ALA A 178 -19.03 -12.00 -12.66
C ALA A 178 -18.21 -12.76 -11.59
N ILE A 179 -18.47 -12.45 -10.32
CA ILE A 179 -17.82 -13.18 -9.23
C ILE A 179 -18.32 -14.63 -9.23
N THR A 180 -17.35 -15.55 -9.21
CA THR A 180 -17.58 -16.96 -8.92
C THR A 180 -18.18 -17.11 -7.51
N SER A 181 -19.32 -17.79 -7.42
CA SER A 181 -19.94 -18.12 -6.13
C SER A 181 -18.97 -18.93 -5.28
N GLN A 182 -18.98 -18.77 -3.96
CA GLN A 182 -18.14 -19.58 -3.06
C GLN A 182 -18.41 -21.09 -3.19
N ARG A 183 -19.58 -21.49 -3.71
CA ARG A 183 -19.91 -22.89 -4.04
C ARG A 183 -19.15 -23.45 -5.23
N GLU A 184 -18.72 -22.60 -6.14
CA GLU A 184 -18.04 -22.95 -7.40
C GLU A 184 -16.52 -22.74 -7.31
N ARG A 185 -16.04 -22.18 -6.20
CA ARG A 185 -14.62 -21.90 -5.96
C ARG A 185 -13.87 -23.16 -5.60
N LYS A 186 -12.55 -23.09 -5.81
CA LYS A 186 -11.62 -24.11 -5.32
C LYS A 186 -11.59 -24.01 -3.79
N GLU A 187 -11.59 -25.17 -3.12
CA GLU A 187 -11.40 -25.28 -1.68
C GLU A 187 -9.92 -25.07 -1.31
N THR A 188 -9.39 -23.92 -1.71
CA THR A 188 -8.00 -23.51 -1.52
C THR A 188 -7.92 -22.22 -0.71
N VAL A 189 -6.79 -22.05 -0.03
CA VAL A 189 -6.41 -20.84 0.67
C VAL A 189 -5.30 -20.15 -0.12
N ALA A 190 -5.53 -18.93 -0.58
CA ALA A 190 -4.51 -18.13 -1.24
C ALA A 190 -3.60 -17.46 -0.21
N TRP A 191 -2.30 -17.44 -0.49
CA TRP A 191 -1.34 -16.56 0.17
C TRP A 191 -0.60 -15.78 -0.91
N VAL A 192 -0.72 -14.45 -0.86
CA VAL A 192 -0.20 -13.57 -1.91
C VAL A 192 0.61 -12.45 -1.29
N ALA A 193 1.94 -12.54 -1.38
CA ALA A 193 2.84 -11.49 -0.96
C ALA A 193 4.27 -11.71 -1.50
N VAL A 194 5.06 -10.64 -1.57
CA VAL A 194 6.51 -10.80 -1.77
C VAL A 194 7.10 -11.50 -0.55
N ILE A 195 7.89 -12.55 -0.74
CA ILE A 195 8.46 -13.34 0.36
C ILE A 195 9.56 -12.50 1.04
N ARG A 196 9.23 -11.97 2.22
CA ARG A 196 10.05 -11.10 3.07
C ARG A 196 9.71 -11.37 4.54
N PRO A 197 10.61 -11.10 5.50
CA PRO A 197 10.34 -11.36 6.92
C PRO A 197 9.03 -10.74 7.44
N PRO A 198 8.66 -9.47 7.13
CA PRO A 198 7.41 -8.88 7.65
C PRO A 198 6.12 -9.53 7.13
N LYS A 199 6.21 -10.36 6.07
CA LYS A 199 5.06 -11.12 5.54
C LYS A 199 4.90 -12.47 6.22
N ARG A 200 5.88 -12.86 7.05
CA ARG A 200 5.90 -14.10 7.85
C ARG A 200 5.56 -15.38 7.09
N PRO A 201 6.28 -15.67 5.98
CA PRO A 201 6.10 -16.92 5.25
C PRO A 201 6.47 -18.17 6.08
N ASP A 202 7.23 -18.00 7.18
CA ASP A 202 7.45 -19.03 8.21
C ASP A 202 6.13 -19.50 8.84
N LEU A 203 5.23 -18.56 9.18
CA LEU A 203 3.93 -18.88 9.79
C LEU A 203 2.98 -19.52 8.79
N LEU A 204 3.02 -19.12 7.51
CA LEU A 204 2.29 -19.80 6.44
C LEU A 204 2.68 -21.28 6.39
N VAL A 205 3.99 -21.57 6.38
CA VAL A 205 4.51 -22.94 6.33
C VAL A 205 4.08 -23.74 7.55
N GLU A 206 4.07 -23.13 8.74
CA GLU A 206 3.60 -23.77 9.97
C GLU A 206 2.10 -24.10 9.91
N ILE A 207 1.27 -23.13 9.50
CA ILE A 207 -0.18 -23.32 9.33
C ILE A 207 -0.47 -24.42 8.29
N ALA A 208 0.21 -24.39 7.14
CA ALA A 208 0.02 -25.38 6.08
C ALA A 208 0.38 -26.80 6.55
N ARG A 209 1.44 -26.96 7.36
CA ARG A 209 1.82 -28.26 7.95
C ARG A 209 0.75 -28.81 8.88
N ARG A 210 0.05 -27.94 9.62
CA ARG A 210 -1.03 -28.33 10.55
C ARG A 210 -2.36 -28.62 9.86
N LEU A 211 -2.50 -28.27 8.58
CA LEU A 211 -3.71 -28.43 7.79
C LEU A 211 -3.43 -29.25 6.50
N PRO A 212 -2.98 -30.51 6.60
CA PRO A 212 -2.55 -31.30 5.44
C PRO A 212 -3.67 -31.59 4.42
N THR A 213 -4.94 -31.44 4.80
CA THR A 213 -6.10 -31.62 3.92
C THR A 213 -6.52 -30.36 3.17
N ILE A 214 -6.06 -29.17 3.60
CA ILE A 214 -6.37 -27.89 2.95
C ILE A 214 -5.24 -27.54 1.99
N GLN A 215 -5.60 -27.19 0.76
CA GLN A 215 -4.66 -26.79 -0.28
C GLN A 215 -4.35 -25.30 -0.20
N PHE A 216 -3.06 -24.95 -0.21
CA PHE A 216 -2.58 -23.56 -0.20
C PHE A 216 -1.99 -23.20 -1.54
N VAL A 217 -2.43 -22.09 -2.13
CA VAL A 217 -1.83 -21.54 -3.36
C VAL A 217 -0.98 -20.33 -2.98
N VAL A 218 0.32 -20.41 -3.22
CA VAL A 218 1.28 -19.41 -2.75
C VAL A 218 1.84 -18.65 -3.95
N CYS A 219 1.48 -17.37 -4.06
CA CYS A 219 1.95 -16.47 -5.10
C CYS A 219 2.87 -15.40 -4.50
N GLY A 220 4.12 -15.39 -4.92
CA GLY A 220 5.15 -14.56 -4.35
C GLY A 220 6.53 -15.12 -4.63
N ALA A 221 7.50 -14.25 -4.88
CA ALA A 221 8.91 -14.65 -4.95
C ALA A 221 9.70 -13.94 -3.83
N PRO A 222 10.81 -14.52 -3.38
CA PRO A 222 11.72 -13.81 -2.50
C PRO A 222 12.28 -12.58 -3.22
N THR A 223 12.35 -11.47 -2.50
CA THR A 223 13.09 -10.31 -2.98
C THR A 223 14.58 -10.59 -2.86
N SER A 224 15.38 -10.19 -3.83
CA SER A 224 16.81 -10.00 -3.60
C SER A 224 17.01 -8.77 -2.70
N GLY A 225 18.02 -8.80 -1.82
CA GLY A 225 18.48 -7.61 -1.10
C GLY A 225 18.38 -7.66 0.43
N PHE A 226 18.40 -6.47 1.03
CA PHE A 226 18.62 -6.20 2.46
C PHE A 226 17.76 -7.03 3.43
N TRP A 227 16.54 -7.40 3.03
CA TRP A 227 15.59 -8.16 3.84
C TRP A 227 16.10 -9.54 4.28
N TRP A 228 17.04 -10.12 3.53
CA TRP A 228 17.56 -11.47 3.77
C TRP A 228 19.04 -11.52 4.12
N VAL A 229 19.69 -10.36 4.25
CA VAL A 229 21.12 -10.28 4.63
C VAL A 229 21.27 -10.83 6.05
N GLY A 230 22.05 -11.91 6.20
CA GLY A 230 22.24 -12.61 7.48
C GLY A 230 21.08 -13.53 7.87
N LYS A 231 20.15 -13.82 6.94
CA LYS A 231 19.00 -14.72 7.11
C LYS A 231 18.86 -15.72 5.94
N GLU A 232 19.97 -16.02 5.28
CA GLU A 232 20.00 -16.83 4.06
C GLU A 232 19.54 -18.27 4.34
N GLU A 233 19.93 -18.85 5.48
CA GLU A 233 19.49 -20.19 5.91
C GLU A 233 17.98 -20.23 6.21
N GLU A 234 17.46 -19.19 6.86
CA GLU A 234 16.03 -19.06 7.15
C GLU A 234 15.22 -19.03 5.86
N LEU A 235 15.66 -18.21 4.89
CA LEU A 235 15.05 -18.16 3.55
C LEU A 235 15.12 -19.52 2.86
N ALA A 236 16.30 -20.15 2.83
CA ALA A 236 16.50 -21.46 2.20
C ALA A 236 15.57 -22.52 2.79
N ARG A 237 15.41 -22.54 4.12
CA ARG A 237 14.48 -23.43 4.83
C ARG A 237 13.03 -23.17 4.42
N ILE A 238 12.58 -21.92 4.45
CA ILE A 238 11.20 -21.55 4.07
C ILE A 238 10.93 -21.94 2.62
N MET A 239 11.85 -21.61 1.70
CA MET A 239 11.72 -21.98 0.29
C MET A 239 11.73 -23.48 0.06
N GLY A 240 12.55 -24.23 0.80
CA GLY A 240 12.54 -25.69 0.77
C GLY A 240 11.17 -26.23 1.18
N GLN A 241 10.61 -25.71 2.28
CA GLN A 241 9.31 -26.16 2.80
C GLN A 241 8.16 -25.82 1.86
N LEU A 242 8.13 -24.60 1.30
CA LEU A 242 7.11 -24.20 0.31
C LEU A 242 7.13 -25.09 -0.95
N ARG A 243 8.29 -25.64 -1.33
CA ARG A 243 8.42 -26.51 -2.51
C ARG A 243 8.14 -27.99 -2.24
N THR A 244 8.15 -28.41 -0.96
CA THR A 244 8.11 -29.84 -0.58
C THR A 244 6.86 -30.23 0.20
N LEU A 245 6.16 -29.27 0.79
CA LEU A 245 4.88 -29.54 1.45
C LEU A 245 3.84 -29.99 0.40
N PRO A 246 3.18 -31.15 0.60
CA PRO A 246 2.32 -31.77 -0.41
C PRO A 246 1.00 -31.01 -0.66
N ASN A 247 0.60 -30.16 0.28
CA ASN A 247 -0.60 -29.34 0.21
C ASN A 247 -0.31 -27.87 -0.13
N VAL A 248 0.89 -27.56 -0.64
CA VAL A 248 1.32 -26.22 -1.03
C VAL A 248 1.65 -26.19 -2.52
N ASP A 249 0.86 -25.46 -3.29
CA ASP A 249 1.12 -25.09 -4.68
C ASP A 249 1.88 -23.76 -4.72
N TYR A 250 3.22 -23.84 -4.69
CA TYR A 250 4.09 -22.67 -4.77
C TYR A 250 4.34 -22.22 -6.22
N ARG A 251 3.79 -21.06 -6.59
CA ARG A 251 3.82 -20.54 -7.97
C ARG A 251 4.89 -19.49 -8.24
N GLY A 252 5.63 -19.04 -7.24
CA GLY A 252 6.64 -18.00 -7.40
C GLY A 252 6.05 -16.66 -7.83
N HIS A 253 6.79 -15.90 -8.65
CA HIS A 253 6.29 -14.63 -9.20
C HIS A 253 5.16 -14.90 -10.21
N VAL A 254 4.01 -14.28 -9.99
CA VAL A 254 2.81 -14.43 -10.83
C VAL A 254 2.37 -13.04 -11.28
N ASP A 255 1.96 -12.95 -12.55
CA ASP A 255 1.43 -11.72 -13.13
C ASP A 255 0.23 -11.18 -12.31
N PRO A 256 0.09 -9.85 -12.11
CA PRO A 256 -0.99 -9.28 -11.31
C PRO A 256 -2.41 -9.73 -11.73
N ALA A 257 -2.70 -9.89 -13.02
CA ALA A 257 -4.02 -10.36 -13.46
C ALA A 257 -4.27 -11.82 -13.04
N GLN A 258 -3.23 -12.65 -13.11
CA GLN A 258 -3.31 -14.04 -12.65
C GLN A 258 -3.39 -14.15 -11.13
N VAL A 259 -2.74 -13.24 -10.39
CA VAL A 259 -2.90 -13.13 -8.93
C VAL A 259 -4.35 -12.85 -8.55
N LEU A 260 -4.99 -11.87 -9.21
CA LEU A 260 -6.41 -11.57 -8.97
C LEU A 260 -7.31 -12.77 -9.26
N LYS A 261 -7.00 -13.52 -10.33
CA LYS A 261 -7.70 -14.77 -10.65
C LYS A 261 -7.52 -15.83 -9.55
N VAL A 262 -6.30 -16.04 -9.06
CA VAL A 262 -6.04 -16.96 -7.93
C VAL A 262 -6.86 -16.56 -6.71
N ILE A 263 -6.84 -15.27 -6.35
CA ILE A 263 -7.59 -14.74 -5.22
C ILE A 263 -9.10 -14.98 -5.39
N GLY A 264 -9.65 -14.74 -6.58
CA GLY A 264 -11.07 -14.92 -6.88
C GLY A 264 -11.52 -16.39 -6.96
N GLU A 265 -10.62 -17.29 -7.37
CA GLU A 265 -10.88 -18.73 -7.40
C GLU A 265 -10.71 -19.40 -6.03
N SER A 266 -9.93 -18.82 -5.12
CA SER A 266 -9.73 -19.32 -3.77
C SER A 266 -10.91 -19.01 -2.85
N SER A 267 -11.15 -19.91 -1.90
CA SER A 267 -12.22 -19.78 -0.91
C SER A 267 -11.87 -18.77 0.19
N LEU A 268 -10.59 -18.63 0.53
CA LEU A 268 -10.08 -17.71 1.55
C LEU A 268 -8.73 -17.12 1.12
N LEU A 269 -8.41 -15.93 1.63
CA LEU A 269 -7.05 -15.39 1.65
C LEU A 269 -6.48 -15.53 3.07
N LEU A 270 -5.27 -16.07 3.22
CA LEU A 270 -4.51 -16.03 4.47
C LEU A 270 -3.48 -14.89 4.43
N SER A 271 -3.48 -14.07 5.48
CA SER A 271 -2.43 -13.08 5.73
C SER A 271 -1.72 -13.38 7.04
N THR A 272 -0.42 -13.54 6.95
CA THR A 272 0.48 -13.80 8.09
C THR A 272 1.29 -12.58 8.49
N SER A 273 1.11 -11.45 7.80
CA SER A 273 1.91 -10.24 8.01
C SER A 273 1.85 -9.74 9.45
N ASP A 274 2.96 -9.18 9.93
CA ASP A 274 3.09 -8.54 11.26
C ASP A 274 3.32 -7.02 11.20
N GLY A 275 3.47 -6.46 9.99
CA GLY A 275 3.55 -5.02 9.76
C GLY A 275 3.02 -4.64 8.38
N GLU A 276 2.04 -3.74 8.35
CA GLU A 276 1.41 -3.20 7.14
C GLU A 276 0.95 -1.76 7.39
N GLY A 277 0.36 -1.11 6.39
CA GLY A 277 -0.60 -0.02 6.60
C GLY A 277 -2.00 -0.56 6.37
N PHE A 278 -2.57 -0.27 5.19
CA PHE A 278 -3.75 -0.98 4.69
C PHE A 278 -3.37 -1.93 3.54
N PRO A 279 -3.40 -3.26 3.71
CA PRO A 279 -2.90 -4.19 2.70
C PRO A 279 -3.72 -4.14 1.41
N SER A 280 -3.06 -3.90 0.27
CA SER A 280 -3.77 -3.93 -1.02
C SER A 280 -4.38 -5.29 -1.32
N VAL A 281 -3.72 -6.37 -0.87
CA VAL A 281 -4.21 -7.74 -1.07
C VAL A 281 -5.52 -8.00 -0.34
N PHE A 282 -5.82 -7.26 0.74
CA PHE A 282 -7.13 -7.35 1.40
C PHE A 282 -8.21 -6.74 0.50
N LEU A 283 -7.92 -5.57 -0.07
CA LEU A 283 -8.84 -4.92 -1.01
C LEU A 283 -9.07 -5.78 -2.25
N GLU A 284 -8.03 -6.43 -2.78
CA GLU A 284 -8.12 -7.35 -3.91
C GLU A 284 -8.98 -8.58 -3.57
N ALA A 285 -8.77 -9.18 -2.40
CA ALA A 285 -9.59 -10.30 -1.93
C ALA A 285 -11.05 -9.89 -1.74
N TRP A 286 -11.30 -8.78 -1.06
CA TRP A 286 -12.65 -8.30 -0.82
C TRP A 286 -13.36 -7.87 -2.11
N ALA A 287 -12.67 -7.23 -3.05
CA ALA A 287 -13.20 -6.91 -4.37
C ALA A 287 -13.64 -8.17 -5.13
N ALA A 288 -12.91 -9.27 -4.96
CA ALA A 288 -13.24 -10.57 -5.52
C ALA A 288 -14.23 -11.37 -4.66
N GLY A 289 -14.72 -10.86 -3.52
CA GLY A 289 -15.62 -11.57 -2.60
C GLY A 289 -14.96 -12.73 -1.85
N THR A 290 -13.64 -12.67 -1.67
CA THR A 290 -12.83 -13.64 -0.91
C THR A 290 -12.62 -13.13 0.52
N PRO A 291 -13.12 -13.82 1.56
CA PRO A 291 -12.88 -13.45 2.94
C PRO A 291 -11.40 -13.59 3.34
N VAL A 292 -10.96 -12.77 4.29
CA VAL A 292 -9.56 -12.72 4.73
C VAL A 292 -9.41 -13.30 6.14
N VAL A 293 -8.56 -14.31 6.30
CA VAL A 293 -8.06 -14.76 7.60
C VAL A 293 -6.73 -14.07 7.85
N SER A 294 -6.71 -13.11 8.77
CA SER A 294 -5.54 -12.32 9.11
C SER A 294 -4.99 -12.71 10.48
N LEU A 295 -3.68 -12.93 10.57
CA LEU A 295 -3.06 -13.25 11.84
C LEU A 295 -3.07 -12.04 12.80
N GLN A 296 -2.67 -10.87 12.32
CA GLN A 296 -2.52 -9.68 13.18
C GLN A 296 -3.13 -8.40 12.58
N ILE A 297 -3.10 -8.26 11.27
CA ILE A 297 -3.42 -7.01 10.59
C ILE A 297 -4.93 -6.83 10.48
N ASP A 298 -5.46 -5.79 11.12
CA ASP A 298 -6.87 -5.39 11.02
C ASP A 298 -7.04 -3.86 11.07
N PRO A 299 -6.67 -3.14 10.00
CA PRO A 299 -6.71 -1.68 9.96
C PRO A 299 -8.14 -1.20 10.22
N ASP A 300 -8.33 -0.31 11.19
CA ASP A 300 -9.66 0.18 11.63
C ASP A 300 -10.67 -0.92 12.01
N GLN A 301 -10.18 -2.11 12.37
CA GLN A 301 -11.00 -3.26 12.76
C GLN A 301 -12.01 -3.69 11.67
N LYS A 302 -11.67 -3.48 10.39
CA LYS A 302 -12.57 -3.77 9.26
C LYS A 302 -12.89 -5.27 9.16
N ILE A 303 -11.96 -6.16 9.46
CA ILE A 303 -12.20 -7.60 9.44
C ILE A 303 -13.06 -8.01 10.63
N SER A 304 -12.57 -7.75 11.85
CA SER A 304 -13.20 -8.24 13.08
C SER A 304 -14.59 -7.66 13.32
N LYS A 305 -14.83 -6.38 13.00
CA LYS A 305 -16.15 -5.74 13.17
C LYS A 305 -17.01 -5.74 11.91
N GLY A 306 -16.40 -5.82 10.73
CA GLY A 306 -17.12 -5.78 9.46
C GLY A 306 -17.65 -7.13 8.99
N GLY A 307 -17.22 -8.24 9.62
CA GLY A 307 -17.58 -9.57 9.15
C GLY A 307 -16.92 -9.92 7.81
N LEU A 308 -15.72 -9.38 7.56
CA LEU A 308 -15.00 -9.53 6.28
C LEU A 308 -14.03 -10.73 6.26
N GLY A 309 -14.13 -11.59 7.27
CA GLY A 309 -13.22 -12.70 7.54
C GLY A 309 -13.00 -12.89 9.03
N ALA A 310 -11.76 -13.21 9.42
CA ALA A 310 -11.38 -13.45 10.82
C ALA A 310 -10.00 -12.87 11.15
N VAL A 311 -9.84 -12.33 12.36
CA VAL A 311 -8.55 -11.94 12.94
C VAL A 311 -8.23 -12.88 14.08
N THR A 312 -7.08 -13.53 14.03
CA THR A 312 -6.86 -14.76 14.83
C THR A 312 -5.83 -14.59 15.94
N GLY A 313 -4.85 -13.70 15.79
CA GLY A 313 -3.79 -13.41 16.76
C GLY A 313 -2.69 -14.46 16.85
N THR A 314 -3.01 -15.74 16.64
CA THR A 314 -2.08 -16.87 16.81
C THR A 314 -2.20 -17.88 15.65
N VAL A 315 -1.18 -18.73 15.52
CA VAL A 315 -1.19 -19.87 14.58
C VAL A 315 -2.33 -20.83 14.91
N GLU A 316 -2.53 -21.16 16.19
CA GLU A 316 -3.60 -22.07 16.66
C GLU A 316 -4.98 -21.58 16.19
N SER A 317 -5.31 -20.33 16.54
CA SER A 317 -6.58 -19.71 16.16
C SER A 317 -6.72 -19.57 14.64
N SER A 318 -5.61 -19.47 13.89
CA SER A 318 -5.63 -19.45 12.43
C SER A 318 -5.97 -20.80 11.83
N VAL A 319 -5.42 -21.88 12.40
CA VAL A 319 -5.74 -23.26 12.03
C VAL A 319 -7.23 -23.53 12.29
N ASP A 320 -7.75 -23.11 13.44
CA ASP A 320 -9.17 -23.27 13.78
C ASP A 320 -10.07 -22.45 12.84
N ALA A 321 -9.75 -21.18 12.61
CA ALA A 321 -10.53 -20.31 11.74
C ALA A 321 -10.57 -20.84 10.29
N LEU A 322 -9.43 -21.29 9.75
CA LEU A 322 -9.37 -21.88 8.41
C LEU A 322 -10.19 -23.17 8.34
N THR A 323 -10.09 -24.06 9.33
CA THR A 323 -10.89 -25.30 9.39
C THR A 323 -12.39 -25.00 9.39
N VAL A 324 -12.83 -24.12 10.30
CA VAL A 324 -14.24 -23.74 10.43
C VAL A 324 -14.75 -23.08 9.15
N LEU A 325 -14.00 -22.13 8.60
CA LEU A 325 -14.43 -21.42 7.40
C LEU A 325 -14.41 -22.31 6.16
N MET A 326 -13.45 -23.24 6.02
CA MET A 326 -13.45 -24.24 4.94
C MET A 326 -14.65 -25.19 5.02
N SER A 327 -15.12 -25.52 6.23
CA SER A 327 -16.29 -26.38 6.40
C SER A 327 -17.65 -25.73 6.09
N SER A 328 -17.71 -24.40 5.92
CA SER A 328 -18.98 -23.69 5.74
C SER A 328 -18.95 -22.72 4.56
N VAL A 329 -19.51 -23.16 3.42
CA VAL A 329 -19.64 -22.34 2.22
C VAL A 329 -20.57 -21.15 2.47
N GLU A 330 -21.63 -21.32 3.26
CA GLU A 330 -22.58 -20.26 3.59
C GLU A 330 -21.91 -19.10 4.32
N ARG A 331 -21.04 -19.40 5.30
CA ARG A 331 -20.27 -18.36 6.02
C ARG A 331 -19.33 -17.62 5.09
N ARG A 332 -18.59 -18.35 4.24
CA ARG A 332 -17.69 -17.72 3.26
C ARG A 332 -18.44 -16.84 2.27
N GLN A 333 -19.60 -17.31 1.79
CA GLN A 333 -20.44 -16.55 0.87
C GLN A 333 -20.95 -15.26 1.51
N HIS A 334 -21.45 -15.34 2.75
CA HIS A 334 -21.92 -14.17 3.47
C HIS A 334 -20.80 -13.14 3.70
N MET A 335 -19.65 -13.59 4.20
CA MET A 335 -18.48 -12.72 4.39
C MET A 335 -18.00 -12.10 3.07
N GLY A 336 -18.00 -12.88 1.98
CA GLY A 336 -17.61 -12.41 0.65
C GLY A 336 -18.52 -11.31 0.10
N ILE A 337 -19.83 -11.43 0.32
CA ILE A 337 -20.81 -10.38 -0.06
C ILE A 337 -20.55 -9.09 0.73
N MET A 338 -20.36 -9.21 2.05
CA MET A 338 -20.08 -8.05 2.91
C MET A 338 -18.75 -7.38 2.56
N ALA A 339 -17.73 -8.17 2.27
CA ALA A 339 -16.41 -7.70 1.86
C ALA A 339 -16.46 -6.92 0.56
N ARG A 340 -17.14 -7.45 -0.45
CA ARG A 340 -17.31 -6.74 -1.72
C ARG A 340 -18.09 -5.45 -1.55
N LYS A 341 -19.21 -5.49 -0.82
CA LYS A 341 -20.00 -4.29 -0.53
C LYS A 341 -19.13 -3.20 0.12
N HIS A 342 -18.29 -3.56 1.09
CA HIS A 342 -17.38 -2.62 1.73
C HIS A 342 -16.42 -1.95 0.74
N VAL A 343 -15.85 -2.71 -0.19
CA VAL A 343 -14.98 -2.17 -1.24
C VAL A 343 -15.75 -1.25 -2.18
N GLU A 344 -16.93 -1.67 -2.62
CA GLU A 344 -17.81 -0.88 -3.49
C GLU A 344 -18.19 0.46 -2.84
N ASP A 345 -18.43 0.48 -1.53
CA ASP A 345 -18.84 1.68 -0.80
C ASP A 345 -17.66 2.62 -0.47
N VAL A 346 -16.46 2.08 -0.17
CA VAL A 346 -15.36 2.86 0.45
C VAL A 346 -14.08 2.92 -0.39
N HIS A 347 -13.70 1.81 -1.04
CA HIS A 347 -12.37 1.62 -1.64
C HIS A 347 -12.38 1.79 -3.17
N ASN A 348 -13.20 2.73 -3.65
CA ASN A 348 -13.36 3.07 -5.05
C ASN A 348 -12.72 4.44 -5.40
N PRO A 349 -12.42 4.70 -6.69
CA PRO A 349 -11.83 5.96 -7.13
C PRO A 349 -12.60 7.22 -6.67
N THR A 350 -13.93 7.21 -6.74
CA THR A 350 -14.78 8.34 -6.37
C THR A 350 -14.61 8.72 -4.90
N SER A 351 -14.61 7.73 -4.02
CA SER A 351 -14.46 7.93 -2.56
C SER A 351 -13.09 8.49 -2.21
N ALA A 352 -12.04 8.02 -2.89
CA ALA A 352 -10.69 8.55 -2.71
C ALA A 352 -10.57 10.01 -3.18
N VAL A 353 -11.17 10.36 -4.32
CA VAL A 353 -11.20 11.76 -4.81
C VAL A 353 -11.95 12.65 -3.83
N LEU A 354 -13.14 12.26 -3.38
CA LEU A 354 -13.93 13.02 -2.41
C LEU A 354 -13.15 13.26 -1.11
N ALA A 355 -12.48 12.22 -0.59
CA ALA A 355 -11.65 12.34 0.61
C ALA A 355 -10.44 13.28 0.38
N PHE A 356 -9.81 13.19 -0.79
CA PHE A 356 -8.68 14.05 -1.16
C PHE A 356 -9.11 15.52 -1.26
N GLU A 357 -10.20 15.81 -1.97
CA GLU A 357 -10.72 17.16 -2.16
C GLU A 357 -11.24 17.77 -0.85
N ALA A 358 -11.88 16.97 0.01
CA ALA A 358 -12.28 17.40 1.35
C ALA A 358 -11.06 17.83 2.18
N ALA A 359 -9.96 17.08 2.14
CA ALA A 359 -8.71 17.45 2.81
C ALA A 359 -8.11 18.74 2.22
N VAL A 360 -8.09 18.88 0.89
CA VAL A 360 -7.58 20.08 0.19
C VAL A 360 -8.34 21.35 0.61
N SER A 361 -9.67 21.26 0.71
CA SER A 361 -10.55 22.38 1.08
C SER A 361 -10.47 22.76 2.56
N THR A 362 -10.17 21.80 3.44
CA THR A 362 -10.13 22.02 4.90
C THR A 362 -8.73 22.28 5.44
N ALA A 363 -7.69 21.92 4.70
CA ALA A 363 -6.32 22.04 5.16
C ALA A 363 -5.94 23.50 5.49
N PRO A 364 -5.30 23.76 6.64
CA PRO A 364 -4.94 25.10 7.08
C PRO A 364 -4.14 25.86 6.00
N GLN A 365 -4.42 27.15 5.84
CA GLN A 365 -3.53 28.05 5.08
C GLN A 365 -2.24 28.28 5.89
N HIS A 366 -1.12 28.51 5.19
CA HIS A 366 0.22 28.54 5.77
C HIS A 366 0.33 29.43 7.03
N GLY A 367 0.51 28.80 8.20
CA GLY A 367 0.90 29.47 9.44
C GLY A 367 2.32 29.06 9.85
N MET A 368 3.24 30.04 9.93
CA MET A 368 4.58 29.84 10.47
C MET A 368 4.51 29.60 11.99
N SER A 369 4.95 28.44 12.47
CA SER A 369 5.46 28.34 13.84
C SER A 369 6.57 27.30 13.93
N ASP A 370 7.63 27.71 14.61
CA ASP A 370 8.95 27.08 14.66
C ASP A 370 9.12 26.22 15.91
N ALA A 371 9.58 24.99 15.71
CA ALA A 371 10.08 24.09 16.74
C ALA A 371 10.92 22.98 16.08
N HIS A 372 12.08 22.69 16.66
CA HIS A 372 13.09 21.76 16.13
C HIS A 372 12.61 20.30 16.15
N PRO A 373 12.86 19.46 15.11
CA PRO A 373 12.37 18.07 15.03
C PRO A 373 12.81 17.15 16.18
N SER A 374 13.95 17.44 16.81
CA SER A 374 14.53 16.62 17.88
C SER A 374 13.68 16.56 19.13
N LYS A 375 12.78 17.52 19.35
CA LYS A 375 11.90 17.58 20.53
C LYS A 375 10.55 16.86 20.35
N LEU A 376 10.19 16.46 19.13
CA LEU A 376 8.85 15.93 18.82
C LEU A 376 8.77 14.41 18.71
N PHE A 377 9.91 13.74 18.52
CA PHE A 377 10.00 12.28 18.48
C PHE A 377 10.92 11.81 19.61
N PRO A 378 10.40 11.69 20.84
CA PRO A 378 11.19 11.23 21.98
C PRO A 378 11.75 9.83 21.73
N HIS A 379 12.88 9.52 22.36
CA HIS A 379 13.44 8.18 22.37
C HIS A 379 12.51 7.27 23.17
N THR A 380 11.80 6.36 22.50
CA THR A 380 11.39 5.12 23.14
C THR A 380 12.50 4.12 22.83
N GLU A 381 13.29 3.80 23.85
CA GLU A 381 14.30 2.73 23.84
C GLU A 381 13.69 1.38 23.48
#